data_AF-A0A0J7IT55-F1
#
_entry.id   AF-A0A0J7IT55-F1
#
_cell.length_a   1.000
_cell.length_b   1.000
_cell.length_c   1.000
_cell.angle_alpha   90.00
_cell.angle_beta   90.00
_cell.angle_gamma   90.00
#
_symmetry.space_group_name_H-M   'P 1'
#
loop_
_entity.id
_entity.type
_entity.pdbx_description
1 polymer ?
#
loop_
_entity_poly.entity_id
_entity_poly.type
_entity_poly.pdbx_seq_one_letter_code
_entity_poly.pdbx_strand_id
1 'polypeptide(L)'
;MSVKAKKHLGQHFLTDENIARKIVEGLSFEGYKNIMEVGPGMGVLTKYLLEKDQNIYLAEIDTESIEYLKNNYSSVTENTFVGDFLKQDFNFINEGQIAVIGNFPYNISSQILFKIIDHYELIPEMVGMFQKEVAERTAAVPRTKDYGILSVLVQAYYDTSYLFTVHENVFNPPPKVKSGVIRLTRNPKEGLAGNEVLFKQIVKTGFNQRRKKLSNALKILNIPEALKTHEFMDKRAEELSVADFINFTILWKENQ
;
A
#
# COMPACT_ATOMS: atom_id res chain seq x y z
N MET A 1 27.67 10.36 12.46
CA MET A 1 27.98 9.49 11.31
C MET A 1 26.94 9.75 10.23
N SER A 2 27.31 9.79 8.95
CA SER A 2 26.35 9.95 7.85
C SER A 2 25.99 8.59 7.25
N VAL A 3 24.70 8.30 7.14
CA VAL A 3 24.18 7.10 6.44
C VAL A 3 24.30 7.35 4.94
N LYS A 4 24.89 6.40 4.20
CA LYS A 4 24.99 6.50 2.74
C LYS A 4 23.82 5.79 2.09
N ALA A 5 23.17 6.45 1.13
CA ALA A 5 22.09 5.86 0.37
C ALA A 5 22.57 4.64 -0.43
N LYS A 6 21.92 3.50 -0.23
CA LYS A 6 22.21 2.23 -0.90
C LYS A 6 21.24 2.05 -2.07
N LYS A 7 21.77 2.13 -3.29
CA LYS A 7 20.96 2.02 -4.53
C LYS A 7 20.16 0.72 -4.63
N HIS A 8 20.69 -0.40 -4.16
CA HIS A 8 20.01 -1.69 -4.20
C HIS A 8 18.81 -1.78 -3.23
N LEU A 9 18.77 -0.93 -2.20
CA LEU A 9 17.65 -0.79 -1.28
C LEU A 9 16.64 0.27 -1.74
N GLY A 10 16.89 0.97 -2.86
CA GLY A 10 16.00 2.02 -3.36
C GLY A 10 15.92 3.25 -2.45
N GLN A 11 16.93 3.50 -1.62
CA GLN A 11 16.92 4.59 -0.63
C GLN A 11 17.02 5.96 -1.31
N HIS A 12 16.02 6.80 -1.03
CA HIS A 12 15.97 8.23 -1.31
C HIS A 12 15.57 8.95 -0.03
N PHE A 13 16.52 9.61 0.64
CA PHE A 13 16.23 10.25 1.91
C PHE A 13 15.50 11.57 1.68
N LEU A 14 14.27 11.68 2.18
CA LEU A 14 13.52 12.94 2.20
C LEU A 14 14.23 13.92 3.14
N THR A 15 14.51 15.13 2.65
CA THR A 15 15.20 16.19 3.40
C THR A 15 14.30 17.36 3.77
N ASP A 16 13.10 17.45 3.19
CA ASP A 16 12.15 18.53 3.47
C ASP A 16 11.27 18.19 4.69
N GLU A 17 11.54 18.91 5.78
CA GLU A 17 10.84 18.80 7.07
C GLU A 17 9.35 19.15 7.00
N ASN A 18 8.93 20.04 6.09
CA ASN A 18 7.52 20.38 5.93
C ASN A 18 6.76 19.25 5.23
N ILE A 19 7.37 18.60 4.25
CA ILE A 19 6.81 17.39 3.63
C ILE A 19 6.72 16.26 4.65
N ALA A 20 7.79 16.05 5.43
CA ALA A 20 7.79 15.03 6.47
C ALA A 20 6.65 15.22 7.48
N ARG A 21 6.46 16.45 7.97
CA ARG A 21 5.34 16.80 8.86
C ARG A 21 3.99 16.54 8.22
N LYS A 22 3.78 16.95 6.97
CA LYS A 22 2.52 16.71 6.23
C LYS A 22 2.20 15.23 6.02
N ILE A 23 3.23 14.38 5.86
CA ILE A 23 3.04 12.93 5.77
C ILE A 23 2.55 12.39 7.12
N VAL A 24 3.19 12.78 8.22
CA VAL A 24 2.78 12.37 9.57
C VAL A 24 1.39 12.89 9.94
N GLU A 25 1.08 14.14 9.60
CA GLU A 25 -0.26 14.75 9.76
C GLU A 25 -1.34 14.12 8.87
N GLY A 26 -0.95 13.32 7.86
CA GLY A 26 -1.91 12.58 7.05
C GLY A 26 -2.57 11.43 7.83
N LEU A 27 -1.95 10.95 8.91
CA LEU A 27 -2.52 9.95 9.82
C LEU A 27 -3.61 10.60 10.68
N SER A 28 -4.68 9.86 10.95
CA SER A 28 -5.76 10.31 11.84
C SER A 28 -5.38 10.27 13.32
N PHE A 29 -4.55 9.30 13.70
CA PHE A 29 -4.28 8.92 15.10
C PHE A 29 -5.54 8.46 15.86
N GLU A 30 -6.55 7.97 15.14
CA GLU A 30 -7.82 7.51 15.70
C GLU A 30 -7.99 5.99 15.58
N GLY A 31 -8.43 5.34 16.66
CA GLY A 31 -8.73 3.90 16.65
C GLY A 31 -7.52 2.96 16.70
N TYR A 32 -6.30 3.50 16.83
CA TYR A 32 -5.07 2.73 17.03
C TYR A 32 -4.10 3.46 17.96
N LYS A 33 -3.25 2.68 18.64
CA LYS A 33 -2.15 3.18 19.49
C LYS A 33 -0.76 2.80 19.00
N ASN A 34 -0.70 1.91 18.00
CA ASN A 34 0.56 1.41 17.44
C ASN A 34 0.76 2.02 16.05
N ILE A 35 1.98 2.45 15.77
CA ILE A 35 2.38 2.97 14.46
C ILE A 35 3.66 2.25 14.03
N MET A 36 3.66 1.75 12.80
CA MET A 36 4.84 1.20 12.17
C MET A 36 5.34 2.14 11.08
N GLU A 37 6.56 2.64 11.24
CA GLU A 37 7.28 3.30 10.16
C GLU A 37 8.09 2.27 9.36
N VAL A 38 7.86 2.18 8.05
CA VAL A 38 8.61 1.31 7.15
C VAL A 38 9.68 2.11 6.44
N GLY A 39 10.93 1.69 6.60
CA GLY A 39 12.10 2.36 6.02
C GLY A 39 12.32 3.76 6.62
N PRO A 40 12.52 3.88 7.94
CA PRO A 40 12.76 5.16 8.59
C PRO A 40 14.01 5.88 8.08
N GLY A 41 15.02 5.14 7.61
CA GLY A 41 16.27 5.71 7.11
C GLY A 41 16.93 6.62 8.15
N MET A 42 17.10 7.90 7.83
CA MET A 42 17.65 8.91 8.76
C MET A 42 16.61 9.50 9.73
N GLY A 43 15.40 8.96 9.78
CA GLY A 43 14.39 9.31 10.78
C GLY A 43 13.66 10.63 10.54
N VAL A 44 13.54 11.05 9.28
CA VAL A 44 12.85 12.30 8.91
C VAL A 44 11.37 12.29 9.33
N LEU A 45 10.68 11.14 9.23
CA LEU A 45 9.32 11.00 9.77
C LEU A 45 9.37 10.56 11.24
N THR A 46 10.29 9.65 11.61
CA THR A 46 10.49 9.16 12.98
C THR A 46 10.50 10.30 14.00
N LYS A 47 11.24 11.37 13.73
CA LYS A 47 11.32 12.56 14.59
C LYS A 47 9.94 13.10 14.98
N TYR A 48 9.04 13.27 14.00
CA TYR A 48 7.69 13.79 14.22
C TYR A 48 6.73 12.75 14.80
N LEU A 49 6.98 11.47 14.54
CA LEU A 49 6.22 10.37 15.13
C LEU A 49 6.49 10.24 16.64
N LEU A 50 7.75 10.42 17.05
CA LEU A 50 8.16 10.37 18.47
C LEU A 50 7.58 11.50 19.31
N GLU A 51 7.07 12.57 18.69
CA GLU A 51 6.33 13.66 19.38
C GLU A 51 4.87 13.27 19.70
N LYS A 52 4.39 12.13 19.21
CA LYS A 52 3.01 11.64 19.41
C LYS A 52 2.95 10.64 20.55
N ASP A 53 1.83 10.63 21.27
CA ASP A 53 1.53 9.63 22.32
C ASP A 53 1.10 8.28 21.70
N GLN A 54 2.06 7.60 21.08
CA GLN A 54 1.88 6.39 20.28
C GLN A 54 3.04 5.40 20.49
N ASN A 55 2.77 4.11 20.37
CA ASN A 55 3.80 3.07 20.36
C ASN A 55 4.42 2.99 18.95
N ILE A 56 5.69 3.36 18.82
CA ILE A 56 6.39 3.40 17.53
C ILE A 56 7.18 2.12 17.31
N TYR A 57 7.00 1.52 16.14
CA TYR A 57 7.75 0.37 15.63
C TYR A 57 8.44 0.76 14.32
N LEU A 58 9.69 0.36 14.14
CA LEU A 58 10.52 0.73 12.99
C LEU A 58 10.91 -0.52 12.20
N ALA A 59 10.39 -0.65 10.97
CA ALA A 59 10.78 -1.71 10.06
C ALA A 59 11.96 -1.24 9.19
N GLU A 60 13.18 -1.59 9.60
CA GLU A 60 14.43 -1.23 8.95
C GLU A 60 15.35 -2.45 8.84
N ILE A 61 16.03 -2.59 7.70
CA ILE A 61 17.01 -3.66 7.44
C ILE A 61 18.43 -3.12 7.30
N ASP A 62 18.57 -1.81 7.11
CA ASP A 62 19.86 -1.14 6.99
C ASP A 62 20.45 -0.86 8.38
N THR A 63 21.47 -1.63 8.76
CA THR A 63 22.15 -1.52 10.07
C THR A 63 22.75 -0.14 10.31
N GLU A 64 23.21 0.56 9.27
CA GLU A 64 23.71 1.95 9.41
C GLU A 64 22.59 2.90 9.82
N SER A 65 21.38 2.71 9.27
CA SER A 65 20.19 3.50 9.64
C SER A 65 19.74 3.19 11.06
N ILE A 66 19.75 1.90 11.45
CA ILE A 66 19.43 1.46 12.82
C ILE A 66 20.37 2.12 13.84
N GLU A 67 21.68 2.02 13.63
CA GLU A 67 22.68 2.66 14.51
C GLU A 67 22.53 4.18 14.53
N TYR A 68 22.27 4.80 13.37
CA TYR A 68 22.02 6.23 13.30
C TYR A 68 20.82 6.64 14.16
N LEU A 69 19.69 5.95 14.04
CA LEU A 69 18.47 6.26 14.78
C LEU A 69 18.66 6.11 16.29
N LYS A 70 19.29 5.02 16.75
CA LYS A 70 19.59 4.80 18.18
C LYS A 70 20.49 5.89 18.76
N ASN A 71 21.44 6.40 17.97
CA ASN A 71 22.37 7.45 18.42
C ASN A 71 21.75 8.86 18.43
N ASN A 72 20.71 9.11 17.63
CA ASN A 72 20.10 10.44 17.48
C ASN A 72 18.78 10.59 18.26
N TYR A 73 18.10 9.49 18.60
CA TYR A 73 16.81 9.51 19.28
C TYR A 73 16.86 8.61 20.52
N SER A 74 16.90 9.21 21.72
CA SER A 74 17.07 8.47 22.98
C SER A 74 15.92 7.51 23.31
N SER A 75 14.72 7.75 22.76
CA SER A 75 13.56 6.85 22.89
C SER A 75 13.60 5.66 21.93
N VAL A 76 14.47 5.69 20.90
CA VAL A 76 14.64 4.59 19.95
C VAL A 76 15.67 3.62 20.50
N THR A 77 15.21 2.41 20.83
CA THR A 77 16.04 1.34 21.38
C THR A 77 16.04 0.15 20.44
N GLU A 78 16.78 -0.92 20.77
CA GLU A 78 16.75 -2.15 19.97
C GLU A 78 15.33 -2.72 19.82
N ASN A 79 14.53 -2.65 20.88
CA ASN A 79 13.15 -3.15 20.91
C ASN A 79 12.17 -2.35 20.04
N THR A 80 12.60 -1.17 19.56
CA THR A 80 11.82 -0.35 18.64
C THR A 80 11.85 -0.93 17.21
N PHE A 81 12.86 -1.74 16.87
CA PHE A 81 13.02 -2.28 15.52
C PHE A 81 12.36 -3.64 15.36
N VAL A 82 11.69 -3.83 14.21
CA VAL A 82 11.02 -5.10 13.87
C VAL A 82 11.65 -5.80 12.66
N GLY A 83 12.64 -5.19 12.00
CA GLY A 83 13.34 -5.76 10.86
C GLY A 83 12.61 -5.56 9.53
N ASP A 84 12.63 -6.58 8.66
CA ASP A 84 12.08 -6.51 7.30
C ASP A 84 10.54 -6.50 7.30
N PHE A 85 9.93 -5.39 6.89
CA PHE A 85 8.47 -5.22 6.80
C PHE A 85 7.78 -6.35 6.03
N LEU A 86 8.36 -6.81 4.92
CA LEU A 86 7.72 -7.82 4.07
C LEU A 86 7.69 -9.20 4.74
N LYS A 87 8.54 -9.42 5.74
CA LYS A 87 8.62 -10.66 6.52
C LYS A 87 7.84 -10.61 7.84
N GLN A 88 7.27 -9.45 8.20
CA GLN A 88 6.55 -9.32 9.47
C GLN A 88 5.25 -10.11 9.47
N ASP A 89 5.00 -10.80 10.56
CA ASP A 89 3.71 -11.44 10.87
C ASP A 89 2.85 -10.59 11.84
N PHE A 90 3.41 -9.48 12.33
CA PHE A 90 2.81 -8.57 13.31
C PHE A 90 2.47 -9.21 14.66
N ASN A 91 3.03 -10.37 14.99
CA ASN A 91 2.74 -11.10 16.24
C ASN A 91 3.18 -10.37 17.52
N PHE A 92 3.99 -9.32 17.39
CA PHE A 92 4.37 -8.45 18.51
C PHE A 92 3.27 -7.47 18.92
N ILE A 93 2.20 -7.35 18.13
CA ILE A 93 1.01 -6.58 18.48
C ILE A 93 0.04 -7.51 19.20
N ASN A 94 0.10 -7.49 20.54
CA ASN A 94 -0.73 -8.35 21.39
C ASN A 94 -2.21 -7.94 21.33
N GLU A 95 -2.49 -6.63 21.33
CA GLU A 95 -3.84 -6.07 21.31
C GLU A 95 -3.90 -4.79 20.48
N GLY A 96 -5.08 -4.54 19.93
CA GLY A 96 -5.37 -3.34 19.15
C GLY A 96 -4.90 -3.42 17.71
N GLN A 97 -4.82 -2.24 17.09
CA GLN A 97 -4.55 -2.07 15.67
C GLN A 97 -3.23 -1.32 15.44
N ILE A 98 -2.68 -1.41 14.24
CA ILE A 98 -1.45 -0.72 13.86
C ILE A 98 -1.60 0.06 12.57
N ALA A 99 -1.36 1.37 12.62
CA ALA A 99 -1.24 2.15 11.41
C ALA A 99 0.15 1.99 10.80
N VAL A 100 0.23 2.03 9.47
CA VAL A 100 1.49 1.95 8.73
C VAL A 100 1.81 3.30 8.13
N ILE A 101 3.07 3.73 8.23
CA ILE A 101 3.54 4.97 7.63
C ILE A 101 4.91 4.79 7.00
N GLY A 102 5.24 5.58 5.98
CA GLY A 102 6.61 5.57 5.47
C GLY A 102 6.85 6.44 4.25
N ASN A 103 8.12 6.81 4.08
CA ASN A 103 8.67 7.15 2.78
C ASN A 103 9.16 5.85 2.12
N PHE A 104 8.23 5.12 1.51
CA PHE A 104 8.48 3.73 1.16
C PHE A 104 9.55 3.56 0.07
N PRO A 105 10.40 2.52 0.16
CA PRO A 105 11.34 2.21 -0.91
C PRO A 105 10.63 1.85 -2.21
N TYR A 106 11.10 2.41 -3.33
CA TYR A 106 10.41 2.30 -4.62
C TYR A 106 10.46 0.91 -5.25
N ASN A 107 11.48 0.12 -4.92
CA ASN A 107 11.67 -1.24 -5.43
C ASN A 107 10.64 -2.24 -4.88
N ILE A 108 10.00 -1.95 -3.74
CA ILE A 108 9.06 -2.86 -3.06
C ILE A 108 7.66 -2.27 -2.90
N SER A 109 7.36 -1.14 -3.55
CA SER A 109 6.11 -0.38 -3.36
C SER A 109 4.83 -1.23 -3.49
N SER A 110 4.70 -2.05 -4.53
CA SER A 110 3.53 -2.93 -4.69
C SER A 110 3.49 -4.06 -3.67
N GLN A 111 4.65 -4.56 -3.23
CA GLN A 111 4.73 -5.61 -2.21
C GLN A 111 4.26 -5.08 -0.86
N ILE A 112 4.60 -3.83 -0.53
CA ILE A 112 4.09 -3.13 0.67
C ILE A 112 2.56 -3.04 0.62
N LEU A 113 1.98 -2.58 -0.50
CA LEU A 113 0.53 -2.47 -0.65
C LEU A 113 -0.17 -3.84 -0.52
N PHE A 114 0.39 -4.90 -1.11
CA PHE A 114 -0.17 -6.24 -0.96
C PHE A 114 -0.04 -6.77 0.47
N LYS A 115 1.06 -6.52 1.15
CA LYS A 115 1.22 -6.88 2.57
C LYS A 115 0.19 -6.17 3.46
N ILE A 116 -0.10 -4.90 3.18
CA ILE A 116 -1.14 -4.13 3.88
C ILE A 116 -2.55 -4.71 3.62
N ILE A 117 -2.83 -5.15 2.38
CA ILE A 117 -4.09 -5.84 2.05
C ILE A 117 -4.18 -7.18 2.77
N ASP A 118 -3.12 -7.99 2.74
CA ASP A 118 -3.12 -9.31 3.36
C ASP A 118 -3.30 -9.25 4.90
N HIS A 119 -3.05 -8.08 5.52
CA HIS A 119 -3.26 -7.81 6.95
C HIS A 119 -4.30 -6.70 7.22
N TYR A 120 -5.30 -6.53 6.34
CA TYR A 120 -6.26 -5.42 6.47
C TYR A 120 -7.09 -5.43 7.76
N GLU A 121 -7.31 -6.59 8.38
CA GLU A 121 -8.00 -6.68 9.67
C GLU A 121 -7.19 -6.04 10.81
N LEU A 122 -5.88 -5.98 10.68
CA LEU A 122 -4.98 -5.39 11.67
C LEU A 122 -4.64 -3.93 11.36
N ILE A 123 -4.60 -3.55 10.08
CA ILE A 123 -4.14 -2.25 9.61
C ILE A 123 -5.36 -1.38 9.22
N PRO A 124 -5.85 -0.50 10.11
CA PRO A 124 -7.00 0.37 9.82
C PRO A 124 -6.61 1.53 8.90
N GLU A 125 -5.33 1.89 8.88
CA GLU A 125 -4.86 3.07 8.19
C GLU A 125 -3.42 2.91 7.69
N MET A 126 -3.16 3.41 6.49
CA MET A 126 -1.81 3.64 6.01
C MET A 126 -1.69 5.02 5.39
N VAL A 127 -0.59 5.72 5.69
CA VAL A 127 -0.21 6.93 4.97
C VAL A 127 1.20 6.78 4.49
N GLY A 128 1.44 6.94 3.19
CA GLY A 128 2.81 6.80 2.74
C GLY A 128 3.07 7.32 1.35
N MET A 129 4.35 7.55 1.14
CA MET A 129 4.87 8.11 -0.09
C MET A 129 5.37 6.99 -0.99
N PHE A 130 4.92 7.03 -2.24
CA PHE A 130 5.33 6.13 -3.31
C PHE A 130 5.83 6.93 -4.50
N GLN A 131 6.42 6.26 -5.50
CA GLN A 131 6.53 6.86 -6.83
C GLN A 131 5.16 7.36 -7.30
N LYS A 132 5.14 8.52 -7.94
CA LYS A 132 3.89 9.18 -8.35
C LYS A 132 2.98 8.27 -9.16
N GLU A 133 3.53 7.50 -10.09
CA GLU A 133 2.76 6.52 -10.89
C GLU A 133 2.07 5.48 -10.01
N VAL A 134 2.75 4.93 -9.00
CA VAL A 134 2.17 3.91 -8.10
C VAL A 134 1.05 4.53 -7.27
N ALA A 135 1.26 5.74 -6.75
CA ALA A 135 0.24 6.49 -6.00
C ALA A 135 -1.00 6.78 -6.87
N GLU A 136 -0.80 7.27 -8.09
CA GLU A 136 -1.88 7.55 -9.05
C GLU A 136 -2.63 6.28 -9.44
N ARG A 137 -1.92 5.19 -9.75
CA ARG A 137 -2.54 3.89 -10.06
C ARG A 137 -3.33 3.33 -8.89
N THR A 138 -2.86 3.51 -7.66
CA THR A 138 -3.58 3.03 -6.46
C THR A 138 -4.87 3.81 -6.24
N ALA A 139 -4.86 5.11 -6.52
CA ALA A 139 -6.02 6.01 -6.41
C ALA A 139 -6.88 6.11 -7.68
N ALA A 140 -6.51 5.42 -8.76
CA ALA A 140 -7.17 5.54 -10.05
C ALA A 140 -8.60 5.00 -10.01
N VAL A 141 -9.48 5.60 -10.82
CA VAL A 141 -10.89 5.20 -10.98
C VAL A 141 -11.10 4.48 -12.32
N PRO A 142 -12.19 3.72 -12.50
CA PRO A 142 -12.47 3.01 -13.75
C PRO A 142 -12.40 3.89 -14.99
N ARG A 143 -12.08 3.27 -16.14
CA ARG A 143 -11.97 3.94 -17.46
C ARG A 143 -10.86 5.00 -17.54
N THR A 144 -9.85 4.92 -16.68
CA THR A 144 -8.65 5.75 -16.76
C THR A 144 -7.43 4.93 -17.16
N LYS A 145 -6.41 5.59 -17.71
CA LYS A 145 -5.16 4.94 -18.11
C LYS A 145 -4.47 4.27 -16.91
N ASP A 146 -4.56 4.84 -15.73
CA ASP A 146 -3.87 4.35 -14.53
C ASP A 146 -4.67 3.26 -13.78
N TYR A 147 -5.94 3.06 -14.12
CA TYR A 147 -6.76 2.00 -13.54
C TYR A 147 -6.23 0.61 -13.87
N GLY A 148 -6.09 -0.23 -12.84
CA GLY A 148 -5.48 -1.55 -12.97
C GLY A 148 -5.61 -2.41 -11.72
N ILE A 149 -4.79 -3.46 -11.67
CA ILE A 149 -4.76 -4.44 -10.57
C ILE A 149 -4.61 -3.75 -9.21
N LEU A 150 -3.70 -2.78 -9.07
CA LEU A 150 -3.50 -2.07 -7.80
C LEU A 150 -4.74 -1.29 -7.39
N SER A 151 -5.39 -0.59 -8.32
CA SER A 151 -6.60 0.18 -8.06
C SER A 151 -7.69 -0.73 -7.50
N VAL A 152 -7.99 -1.83 -8.21
CA VAL A 152 -9.08 -2.74 -7.83
C VAL A 152 -8.78 -3.46 -6.53
N LEU A 153 -7.57 -4.02 -6.38
CA LEU A 153 -7.23 -4.81 -5.21
C LEU A 153 -7.09 -3.95 -3.95
N VAL A 154 -6.55 -2.74 -4.02
CA VAL A 154 -6.46 -1.86 -2.84
C VAL A 154 -7.84 -1.32 -2.48
N GLN A 155 -8.59 -0.82 -3.45
CA GLN A 155 -9.89 -0.17 -3.21
C GLN A 155 -11.00 -1.15 -2.78
N ALA A 156 -10.77 -2.46 -2.91
CA ALA A 156 -11.64 -3.48 -2.36
C ALA A 156 -11.58 -3.55 -0.82
N TYR A 157 -10.45 -3.14 -0.21
CA TYR A 157 -10.24 -3.20 1.24
C TYR A 157 -10.14 -1.83 1.90
N TYR A 158 -9.80 -0.78 1.14
CA TYR A 158 -9.54 0.55 1.66
C TYR A 158 -10.18 1.63 0.79
N ASP A 159 -10.60 2.73 1.39
CA ASP A 159 -10.78 3.98 0.66
C ASP A 159 -9.42 4.64 0.44
N THR A 160 -9.11 4.94 -0.82
CA THR A 160 -7.83 5.54 -1.22
C THR A 160 -7.98 7.03 -1.46
N SER A 161 -7.20 7.84 -0.77
CA SER A 161 -7.10 9.29 -0.98
C SER A 161 -5.71 9.68 -1.46
N TYR A 162 -5.61 10.42 -2.56
CA TYR A 162 -4.35 11.04 -3.00
C TYR A 162 -4.19 12.38 -2.28
N LEU A 163 -3.22 12.47 -1.37
CA LEU A 163 -3.06 13.65 -0.52
C LEU A 163 -2.33 14.77 -1.26
N PHE A 164 -1.12 14.52 -1.75
CA PHE A 164 -0.32 15.52 -2.47
C PHE A 164 0.85 14.90 -3.24
N THR A 165 1.37 15.64 -4.22
CA THR A 165 2.57 15.31 -4.98
C THR A 165 3.81 15.94 -4.33
N VAL A 166 4.94 15.22 -4.33
CA VAL A 166 6.24 15.67 -3.83
C VAL A 166 7.26 15.70 -4.96
N HIS A 167 8.05 16.78 -5.03
CA HIS A 167 9.08 16.96 -6.08
C HIS A 167 10.35 16.17 -5.75
N GLU A 168 11.02 15.63 -6.75
CA GLU A 168 12.25 14.86 -6.61
C GLU A 168 13.42 15.63 -5.98
N ASN A 169 13.38 16.97 -5.96
CA ASN A 169 14.46 17.82 -5.47
C ASN A 169 14.51 17.90 -3.94
N VAL A 170 13.48 17.41 -3.25
CA VAL A 170 13.46 17.34 -1.77
C VAL A 170 14.06 16.04 -1.23
N PHE A 171 14.80 15.30 -2.05
CA PHE A 171 15.44 14.06 -1.68
C PHE A 171 16.94 14.09 -1.92
N ASN A 172 17.68 13.31 -1.14
CA ASN A 172 19.10 13.08 -1.32
C ASN A 172 19.45 11.57 -1.29
N PRO A 173 19.94 10.98 -2.39
CA PRO A 173 19.99 11.56 -3.74
C PRO A 173 18.59 11.74 -4.33
N PRO A 174 18.38 12.67 -5.29
CA PRO A 174 17.08 12.87 -5.91
C PRO A 174 16.68 11.65 -6.76
N PRO A 175 15.42 11.17 -6.67
CA PRO A 175 14.90 10.17 -7.59
C PRO A 175 14.70 10.77 -9.00
N LYS A 176 14.48 9.89 -9.98
CA LYS A 176 14.25 10.30 -11.38
C LYS A 176 12.80 10.72 -11.68
N VAL A 177 11.90 10.50 -10.72
CA VAL A 177 10.47 10.70 -10.87
C VAL A 177 9.93 11.38 -9.62
N LYS A 178 8.82 12.10 -9.78
CA LYS A 178 8.05 12.64 -8.66
C LYS A 178 7.49 11.52 -7.77
N SER A 179 7.11 11.92 -6.57
CA SER A 179 6.45 11.04 -5.60
C SER A 179 5.01 11.50 -5.36
N GLY A 180 4.17 10.59 -4.90
CA GLY A 180 2.81 10.87 -4.45
C GLY A 180 2.58 10.28 -3.07
N VAL A 181 1.95 11.06 -2.20
CA VAL A 181 1.53 10.60 -0.87
C VAL A 181 0.06 10.21 -0.96
N ILE A 182 -0.25 8.99 -0.53
CA ILE A 182 -1.62 8.47 -0.44
C ILE A 182 -1.95 8.11 1.00
N ARG A 183 -3.24 8.18 1.31
CA ARG A 183 -3.85 7.64 2.52
C ARG A 183 -4.78 6.50 2.14
N LEU A 184 -4.68 5.39 2.85
CA LEU A 184 -5.61 4.28 2.81
C LEU A 184 -6.35 4.23 4.15
N THR A 185 -7.66 4.29 4.12
CA THR A 185 -8.51 4.12 5.30
C THR A 185 -9.34 2.86 5.13
N ARG A 186 -9.28 1.93 6.07
CA ARG A 186 -9.89 0.62 5.93
C ARG A 186 -11.39 0.71 5.71
N ASN A 187 -11.86 0.11 4.63
CA ASN A 187 -13.25 0.04 4.23
C ASN A 187 -13.48 -1.17 3.31
N PRO A 188 -13.47 -2.41 3.84
CA PRO A 188 -13.71 -3.60 3.05
C PRO A 188 -15.10 -3.56 2.43
N LYS A 189 -15.15 -3.70 1.10
CA LYS A 189 -16.41 -3.61 0.35
C LYS A 189 -17.27 -4.84 0.61
N GLU A 190 -18.57 -4.61 0.70
CA GLU A 190 -19.56 -5.67 0.92
C GLU A 190 -19.43 -6.77 -0.13
N GLY A 191 -19.60 -8.03 0.30
CA GLY A 191 -19.50 -9.20 -0.59
C GLY A 191 -18.07 -9.68 -0.87
N LEU A 192 -17.03 -8.96 -0.43
CA LEU A 192 -15.65 -9.40 -0.57
C LEU A 192 -15.30 -10.57 0.36
N ALA A 193 -15.82 -10.54 1.59
CA ALA A 193 -15.54 -11.55 2.61
C ALA A 193 -15.92 -12.97 2.13
N GLY A 194 -14.96 -13.89 2.17
CA GLY A 194 -15.10 -15.26 1.69
C GLY A 194 -14.96 -15.44 0.17
N ASN A 195 -14.70 -14.37 -0.58
CA ASN A 195 -14.53 -14.37 -2.05
C ASN A 195 -13.15 -13.87 -2.50
N GLU A 196 -12.25 -13.59 -1.56
CA GLU A 196 -10.98 -12.87 -1.76
C GLU A 196 -10.07 -13.57 -2.77
N VAL A 197 -9.96 -14.90 -2.68
CA VAL A 197 -9.09 -15.70 -3.55
C VAL A 197 -9.56 -15.63 -5.00
N LEU A 198 -10.84 -15.93 -5.25
CA LEU A 198 -11.42 -15.91 -6.59
C LEU A 198 -11.45 -14.48 -7.16
N PHE A 199 -11.81 -13.50 -6.33
CA PHE A 199 -11.77 -12.08 -6.68
C PHE A 199 -10.37 -11.67 -7.17
N LYS A 200 -9.32 -12.00 -6.41
CA LYS A 200 -7.93 -11.70 -6.76
C LYS A 200 -7.53 -12.39 -8.08
N GLN A 201 -7.98 -13.62 -8.31
CA GLN A 201 -7.73 -14.36 -9.55
C GLN A 201 -8.43 -13.71 -10.76
N ILE A 202 -9.72 -13.38 -10.65
CA ILE A 202 -10.49 -12.73 -11.73
C ILE A 202 -9.88 -11.37 -12.09
N VAL A 203 -9.60 -10.53 -11.09
CA VAL A 203 -9.00 -9.20 -11.31
C VAL A 203 -7.65 -9.31 -12.01
N LYS A 204 -6.72 -10.13 -11.48
CA LYS A 204 -5.39 -10.31 -12.08
C LYS A 204 -5.49 -10.85 -13.51
N THR A 205 -6.36 -11.84 -13.73
CA THR A 205 -6.51 -12.46 -15.05
C THR A 205 -7.10 -11.50 -16.08
N GLY A 206 -8.11 -10.71 -15.68
CA GLY A 206 -8.72 -9.68 -16.53
C GLY A 206 -7.70 -8.62 -16.96
N PHE A 207 -6.94 -8.06 -16.02
CA PHE A 207 -5.96 -7.01 -16.32
C PHE A 207 -4.69 -7.51 -17.02
N ASN A 208 -4.30 -8.78 -16.85
CA ASN A 208 -3.20 -9.37 -17.64
C ASN A 208 -3.48 -9.33 -19.15
N GLN A 209 -4.76 -9.31 -19.54
CA GLN A 209 -5.18 -9.09 -20.92
C GLN A 209 -5.99 -7.79 -21.07
N ARG A 210 -5.55 -6.69 -20.46
CA ARG A 210 -6.27 -5.40 -20.37
C ARG A 210 -6.99 -4.94 -21.65
N ARG A 211 -6.40 -5.15 -22.84
CA ARG A 211 -6.96 -4.72 -24.13
C ARG A 211 -8.02 -5.66 -24.72
N LYS A 212 -8.24 -6.83 -24.11
CA LYS A 212 -9.20 -7.86 -24.54
C LYS A 212 -10.48 -7.76 -23.71
N LYS A 213 -11.60 -8.17 -24.32
CA LYS A 213 -12.87 -8.39 -23.62
C LYS A 213 -12.70 -9.47 -22.54
N LEU A 214 -13.47 -9.40 -21.45
CA LEU A 214 -13.41 -10.34 -20.33
C LEU A 214 -13.70 -11.79 -20.76
N SER A 215 -14.58 -12.00 -21.73
CA SER A 215 -14.81 -13.32 -22.37
C SER A 215 -13.53 -14.00 -22.86
N ASN A 216 -12.57 -13.22 -23.35
CA ASN A 216 -11.27 -13.73 -23.81
C ASN A 216 -10.25 -13.75 -22.68
N ALA A 217 -10.23 -12.72 -21.85
CA ALA A 217 -9.26 -12.59 -20.76
C ALA A 217 -9.41 -13.72 -19.72
N LEU A 218 -10.65 -13.99 -19.30
CA LEU A 218 -10.99 -14.93 -18.23
C LEU A 218 -11.15 -16.38 -18.70
N LYS A 219 -10.97 -16.67 -19.99
CA LYS A 219 -11.14 -18.02 -20.55
C LYS A 219 -10.33 -19.09 -19.82
N ILE A 220 -9.13 -18.72 -19.34
CA ILE A 220 -8.22 -19.62 -18.61
C ILE A 220 -8.76 -20.03 -17.23
N LEU A 221 -9.76 -19.32 -16.69
CA LEU A 221 -10.39 -19.64 -15.40
C LEU A 221 -11.61 -20.57 -15.55
N ASN A 222 -11.90 -21.08 -16.74
CA ASN A 222 -13.08 -21.91 -17.04
C ASN A 222 -14.39 -21.19 -16.65
N ILE A 223 -14.74 -20.15 -17.41
CA ILE A 223 -15.96 -19.35 -17.22
C ILE A 223 -17.19 -20.29 -17.08
N PRO A 224 -17.96 -20.20 -15.97
CA PRO A 224 -19.20 -20.94 -15.79
C PRO A 224 -20.18 -20.72 -16.95
N GLU A 225 -20.90 -21.77 -17.35
CA GLU A 225 -21.80 -21.70 -18.53
C GLU A 225 -22.83 -20.58 -18.40
N ALA A 226 -23.42 -20.44 -17.20
CA ALA A 226 -24.40 -19.41 -16.88
C ALA A 226 -23.88 -17.97 -17.02
N LEU A 227 -22.56 -17.77 -16.97
CA LEU A 227 -21.95 -16.45 -17.06
C LEU A 227 -21.45 -16.09 -18.46
N LYS A 228 -21.44 -17.03 -19.42
CA LYS A 228 -20.92 -16.76 -20.77
C LYS A 228 -21.67 -15.66 -21.52
N THR A 229 -22.94 -15.43 -21.18
CA THR A 229 -23.79 -14.38 -21.76
C THR A 229 -23.94 -13.15 -20.85
N HIS A 230 -23.25 -13.11 -19.70
CA HIS A 230 -23.31 -11.98 -18.77
C HIS A 230 -22.79 -10.70 -19.44
N GLU A 231 -23.40 -9.55 -19.17
CA GLU A 231 -23.07 -8.27 -19.84
C GLU A 231 -21.58 -7.87 -19.71
N PHE A 232 -20.91 -8.29 -18.64
CA PHE A 232 -19.48 -8.03 -18.42
C PHE A 232 -18.58 -8.78 -19.41
N MET A 233 -19.04 -9.87 -20.02
CA MET A 233 -18.24 -10.64 -20.99
C MET A 233 -17.83 -9.84 -22.22
N ASP A 234 -18.60 -8.79 -22.56
CA ASP A 234 -18.32 -7.87 -23.65
C ASP A 234 -17.50 -6.64 -23.24
N LYS A 235 -17.31 -6.41 -21.93
CA LYS A 235 -16.50 -5.31 -21.37
C LYS A 235 -15.04 -5.71 -21.24
N ARG A 236 -14.15 -4.73 -21.10
CA ARG A 236 -12.75 -4.90 -20.68
C ARG A 236 -12.63 -4.73 -19.17
N ALA A 237 -11.56 -5.30 -18.60
CA ALA A 237 -11.29 -5.19 -17.16
C ALA A 237 -11.26 -3.74 -16.65
N GLU A 238 -10.75 -2.80 -17.46
CA GLU A 238 -10.66 -1.39 -17.07
C GLU A 238 -12.01 -0.65 -17.02
N GLU A 239 -13.08 -1.28 -17.52
CA GLU A 239 -14.43 -0.71 -17.55
C GLU A 239 -15.27 -1.10 -16.33
N LEU A 240 -14.86 -2.13 -15.58
CA LEU A 240 -15.55 -2.60 -14.37
C LEU A 240 -15.10 -1.79 -13.16
N SER A 241 -16.05 -1.45 -12.29
CA SER A 241 -15.78 -0.94 -10.95
C SER A 241 -15.35 -2.05 -9.98
N VAL A 242 -14.88 -1.67 -8.80
CA VAL A 242 -14.57 -2.63 -7.72
C VAL A 242 -15.81 -3.45 -7.35
N ALA A 243 -16.96 -2.78 -7.22
CA ALA A 243 -18.23 -3.44 -6.93
C ALA A 243 -18.64 -4.41 -8.04
N ASP A 244 -18.44 -4.05 -9.32
CA ASP A 244 -18.70 -4.96 -10.44
C ASP A 244 -17.84 -6.22 -10.35
N PHE A 245 -16.55 -6.08 -10.04
CA PHE A 245 -15.67 -7.25 -9.87
C PHE A 245 -16.10 -8.13 -8.70
N ILE A 246 -16.53 -7.55 -7.57
CA ILE A 246 -17.00 -8.31 -6.40
C ILE A 246 -18.30 -9.05 -6.73
N ASN A 247 -19.30 -8.35 -7.27
CA ASN A 247 -20.58 -8.94 -7.68
C ASN A 247 -20.37 -10.07 -8.70
N PHE A 248 -19.51 -9.82 -9.69
CA PHE A 248 -19.18 -10.84 -10.68
C PHE A 248 -18.47 -12.05 -10.08
N THR A 249 -17.64 -11.85 -9.05
CA THR A 249 -16.99 -12.94 -8.31
C THR A 249 -18.01 -13.78 -7.54
N ILE A 250 -18.98 -13.15 -6.89
CA ILE A 250 -20.06 -13.84 -6.16
C ILE A 250 -20.85 -14.72 -7.12
N LEU A 251 -21.34 -14.14 -8.22
CA LEU A 251 -22.06 -14.87 -9.26
C LEU A 251 -21.22 -16.02 -9.84
N TRP A 252 -19.91 -15.80 -10.02
CA TRP A 252 -19.00 -16.84 -10.49
C TRP A 252 -18.95 -18.01 -9.52
N LYS A 253 -18.78 -17.76 -8.23
CA LYS A 253 -18.69 -18.79 -7.20
C LYS A 253 -19.99 -19.58 -7.05
N GLU A 254 -21.14 -18.92 -7.18
CA GLU A 254 -22.47 -19.57 -7.10
C GLU A 254 -22.76 -20.52 -8.28
N ASN A 255 -22.06 -20.36 -9.40
CA ASN A 255 -22.26 -21.12 -10.63
C ASN A 255 -21.10 -22.10 -10.94
N GLN A 256 -20.18 -22.31 -9.99
CA GLN A 256 -19.14 -23.35 -10.05
C GLN A 256 -19.67 -24.69 -9.56
#